data_AF-A0A8T4WG40-F1
#
_entry.id   AF-A0A8T4WG40-F1
#
_cell.length_a   1.000
_cell.length_b   1.000
_cell.length_c   1.000
_cell.angle_alpha   90.00
_cell.angle_beta   90.00
_cell.angle_gamma   90.00
#
_symmetry.space_group_name_H-M   'P 1'
#
loop_
_entity.id
_entity.type
_entity.pdbx_description
1 polymer ?
#
loop_
_entity_poly.entity_id
_entity_poly.type
_entity_poly.pdbx_seq_one_letter_code
_entity_poly.pdbx_strand_id
1 'polypeptide(L)'
;MIENNQVIKEVLNTIINISGRKTTQSHAIYMLESTLKNLKEKYSFLNNITVQDTTYLEEGDPISIMGEVNKITSKEIGPAVKEIITTLNTSLADDAGHFFLKELSHKLNGESLDALKSMDVDLDLMHLEQQISKMEKNIFK
;
A
#
# COMPACT_ATOMS: atom_id res chain seq x y z
N MET A 1 6.49 3.22 -20.07
CA MET A 1 6.64 3.75 -18.70
C MET A 1 5.26 3.69 -18.10
N ILE A 2 5.09 2.93 -17.02
CA ILE A 2 3.79 2.76 -16.37
C ILE A 2 3.32 4.08 -15.74
N GLU A 3 2.02 4.36 -15.82
CA GLU A 3 1.44 5.61 -15.29
C GLU A 3 1.27 5.55 -13.77
N ASN A 4 1.36 6.70 -13.09
CA ASN A 4 1.24 6.76 -11.63
C ASN A 4 -0.06 6.14 -11.11
N ASN A 5 -1.19 6.39 -11.77
CA ASN A 5 -2.47 5.83 -11.38
C ASN A 5 -2.48 4.29 -11.47
N GLN A 6 -1.80 3.71 -12.46
CA GLN A 6 -1.68 2.27 -12.63
C GLN A 6 -0.82 1.66 -11.52
N VAL A 7 0.34 2.26 -11.23
CA VAL A 7 1.24 1.81 -10.16
C VAL A 7 0.52 1.83 -8.81
N ILE A 8 -0.10 2.96 -8.46
CA ILE A 8 -0.79 3.09 -7.16
C ILE A 8 -1.95 2.09 -7.11
N LYS A 9 -2.74 1.97 -8.18
CA LYS A 9 -3.85 1.03 -8.22
C LYS A 9 -3.39 -0.41 -7.99
N GLU A 10 -2.31 -0.83 -8.66
CA GLU A 10 -1.75 -2.17 -8.49
C GLU A 10 -1.26 -2.41 -7.06
N VAL A 11 -0.56 -1.43 -6.48
CA VAL A 11 -0.13 -1.49 -5.08
C VAL A 11 -1.31 -1.66 -4.14
N LEU A 12 -2.31 -0.79 -4.24
CA LEU A 12 -3.45 -0.82 -3.33
C LEU A 12 -4.30 -2.08 -3.51
N ASN A 13 -4.52 -2.55 -4.74
CA ASN A 13 -5.21 -3.82 -4.99
C ASN A 13 -4.42 -5.02 -4.43
N THR A 14 -3.10 -5.01 -4.57
CA THR A 14 -2.24 -6.05 -3.99
C THR A 14 -2.32 -6.05 -2.46
N ILE A 15 -2.34 -4.88 -1.84
CA ILE A 15 -2.53 -4.73 -0.39
C ILE A 15 -3.88 -5.28 0.07
N ILE A 16 -4.98 -4.98 -0.64
CA ILE A 16 -6.31 -5.54 -0.34
C ILE A 16 -6.27 -7.06 -0.44
N ASN A 17 -5.67 -7.62 -1.50
CA ASN A 17 -5.58 -9.06 -1.71
C ASN A 17 -4.75 -9.77 -0.62
N ILE A 18 -3.65 -9.15 -0.19
CA ILE A 18 -2.81 -9.70 0.88
C ILE A 18 -3.55 -9.67 2.21
N SER A 19 -4.12 -8.52 2.56
CA SER A 19 -4.80 -8.28 3.83
C SER A 19 -6.11 -9.08 3.93
N GLY A 20 -6.85 -9.18 2.83
CA GLY A 20 -8.14 -9.87 2.74
C GLY A 20 -8.01 -11.37 2.98
N ARG A 21 -6.94 -12.01 2.47
CA ARG A 21 -6.65 -13.43 2.75
C ARG A 21 -6.28 -13.69 4.21
N LYS A 22 -5.74 -12.70 4.91
CA LYS A 22 -5.35 -12.79 6.34
C LYS A 22 -6.50 -12.43 7.28
N THR A 23 -7.53 -11.73 6.76
CA THR A 23 -8.69 -11.25 7.52
C THR A 23 -9.98 -11.55 6.73
N THR A 24 -10.65 -10.52 6.21
CA THR A 24 -11.71 -10.60 5.20
C THR A 24 -11.49 -9.48 4.17
N GLN A 25 -12.00 -9.65 2.94
CA GLN A 25 -11.88 -8.62 1.91
C GLN A 25 -12.49 -7.29 2.36
N SER A 26 -13.70 -7.31 2.95
CA SER A 26 -14.36 -6.11 3.49
C SER A 26 -13.54 -5.44 4.59
N HIS A 27 -12.88 -6.21 5.46
CA HIS A 27 -12.01 -5.66 6.49
C HIS A 27 -10.75 -5.00 5.88
N ALA A 28 -10.15 -5.62 4.87
CA ALA A 28 -9.01 -5.06 4.14
C ALA A 28 -9.36 -3.75 3.43
N ILE A 29 -10.52 -3.70 2.78
CA ILE A 29 -11.06 -2.49 2.13
C ILE A 29 -11.26 -1.37 3.18
N TYR A 30 -11.89 -1.70 4.32
CA TYR A 30 -12.10 -0.75 5.41
C TYR A 30 -10.79 -0.17 5.96
N MET A 31 -9.79 -1.02 6.22
CA MET A 31 -8.47 -0.59 6.71
C MET A 31 -7.79 0.35 5.71
N LEU A 32 -7.84 0.01 4.41
CA LEU A 32 -7.27 0.85 3.37
C LEU A 32 -8.00 2.19 3.27
N GLU A 33 -9.34 2.19 3.24
CA GLU A 33 -10.14 3.41 3.18
C GLU A 33 -9.84 4.34 4.37
N SER A 34 -9.79 3.77 5.59
CA SER A 34 -9.42 4.50 6.80
C SER A 34 -8.02 5.11 6.70
N THR A 35 -7.05 4.33 6.22
CA THR A 35 -5.67 4.79 6.01
C THR A 35 -5.61 5.93 5.01
N LEU A 36 -6.26 5.81 3.86
CA LEU A 36 -6.31 6.86 2.83
C LEU A 36 -7.00 8.12 3.38
N LYS A 37 -8.08 7.98 4.14
CA LYS A 37 -8.80 9.10 4.75
C LYS A 37 -7.90 9.91 5.69
N ASN A 38 -7.13 9.24 6.53
CA ASN A 38 -6.21 9.90 7.46
C ASN A 38 -5.07 10.60 6.71
N LEU A 39 -4.59 10.02 5.61
CA LEU A 39 -3.48 10.57 4.84
C LEU A 39 -3.88 11.70 3.88
N LYS A 40 -5.17 11.86 3.57
CA LYS A 40 -5.68 12.95 2.70
C LYS A 40 -5.36 14.34 3.24
N GLU A 41 -5.24 14.51 4.55
CA GLU A 41 -4.86 15.78 5.18
C GLU A 41 -3.43 16.19 4.81
N LYS A 42 -2.54 15.21 4.60
CA LYS A 42 -1.13 15.40 4.28
C LYS A 42 -0.85 15.34 2.78
N TYR A 43 -1.59 14.50 2.05
CA TYR A 43 -1.40 14.26 0.62
C TYR A 43 -2.72 14.49 -0.13
N SER A 44 -2.92 15.72 -0.60
CA SER A 44 -4.17 16.15 -1.24
C SER A 44 -4.55 15.33 -2.47
N PHE A 45 -3.56 14.72 -3.16
CA PHE A 45 -3.82 13.89 -4.33
C PHE A 45 -4.59 12.61 -4.03
N LEU A 46 -4.56 12.13 -2.78
CA LEU A 46 -5.33 10.95 -2.38
C LEU A 46 -6.85 11.19 -2.50
N ASN A 47 -7.30 12.44 -2.64
CA ASN A 47 -8.69 12.76 -2.99
C ASN A 47 -9.11 12.23 -4.36
N ASN A 48 -8.15 11.96 -5.26
CA ASN A 48 -8.41 11.35 -6.56
C ASN A 48 -8.52 9.82 -6.49
N ILE A 49 -8.39 9.22 -5.30
CA ILE A 49 -8.50 7.78 -5.06
C ILE A 49 -9.82 7.50 -4.34
N THR A 50 -10.64 6.65 -4.94
CA THR A 50 -11.90 6.16 -4.39
C THR A 50 -11.77 4.67 -4.12
N VAL A 51 -12.09 4.26 -2.90
CA VAL A 51 -12.21 2.86 -2.51
C VAL A 51 -13.71 2.55 -2.41
N GLN A 52 -14.17 1.52 -3.11
CA GLN A 52 -15.56 1.08 -3.11
C GLN A 52 -15.70 -0.19 -2.29
N ASP A 53 -16.74 -0.25 -1.46
CA ASP A 53 -17.09 -1.49 -0.79
C ASP A 53 -17.73 -2.46 -1.79
N THR A 54 -16.98 -3.51 -2.14
CA THR A 54 -17.41 -4.56 -3.07
C THR A 54 -18.12 -5.70 -2.34
N THR A 55 -18.52 -5.55 -1.07
CA THR A 55 -19.21 -6.61 -0.30
C THR A 55 -20.48 -7.14 -1.00
N TYR A 56 -21.06 -6.37 -1.94
CA TYR A 56 -22.21 -6.77 -2.76
C TYR A 56 -21.89 -7.00 -4.25
N LEU A 57 -20.62 -6.96 -4.63
CA LEU A 57 -20.16 -7.15 -6.01
C LEU A 57 -19.30 -8.42 -6.07
N GLU A 58 -19.84 -9.48 -6.67
CA GLU A 58 -19.10 -10.75 -6.87
C GLU A 58 -17.82 -10.54 -7.70
N GLU A 59 -17.82 -9.54 -8.58
CA GLU A 59 -16.66 -9.11 -9.37
C GLU A 59 -16.68 -7.58 -9.48
N GLY A 60 -15.80 -6.91 -8.75
CA GLY A 60 -15.65 -5.46 -8.81
C GLY A 60 -14.24 -5.06 -8.42
N ASP A 61 -13.64 -4.15 -9.16
CA ASP A 61 -12.36 -3.53 -8.80
C ASP A 61 -12.63 -2.53 -7.68
N PRO A 62 -12.18 -2.80 -6.44
CA PRO A 62 -12.52 -1.96 -5.28
C PRO A 62 -11.84 -0.59 -5.35
N ILE A 63 -10.99 -0.33 -6.34
CA ILE A 63 -10.21 0.90 -6.44
C ILE A 63 -10.47 1.61 -7.76
N SER A 64 -10.78 2.90 -7.66
CA SER A 64 -10.81 3.82 -8.79
C SER A 64 -9.86 4.98 -8.52
N ILE A 65 -9.02 5.30 -9.50
CA ILE A 65 -8.04 6.40 -9.42
C ILE A 65 -8.23 7.30 -10.63
N MET A 66 -8.50 8.58 -10.38
CA MET A 66 -8.66 9.57 -11.45
C MET A 66 -7.30 9.87 -12.13
N GLY A 67 -7.32 10.18 -13.42
CA GLY A 67 -6.11 10.36 -14.24
C GLY A 67 -5.25 11.57 -13.84
N GLU A 68 -5.78 12.49 -13.05
CA GLU A 68 -5.10 13.66 -12.50
C GLU A 68 -3.85 13.27 -11.71
N VAL A 69 -3.83 12.08 -11.12
CA VAL A 69 -2.67 11.52 -10.39
C VAL A 69 -1.44 11.37 -11.30
N ASN A 70 -1.64 11.20 -12.61
CA ASN A 70 -0.54 11.09 -13.57
C ASN A 70 0.20 12.43 -13.79
N LYS A 71 -0.39 13.55 -13.38
CA LYS A 71 0.23 14.88 -13.48
C LYS A 71 1.15 15.20 -12.29
N ILE A 72 1.18 14.33 -11.29
CA ILE A 72 1.87 14.54 -10.02
C ILE A 72 3.26 13.92 -10.10
N THR A 73 4.24 14.56 -9.48
CA THR A 73 5.60 14.06 -9.53
C THR A 73 5.77 12.81 -8.67
N SER A 74 6.60 11.87 -9.11
CA SER A 74 6.95 10.66 -8.35
C SER A 74 7.46 10.98 -6.93
N LYS A 75 8.14 12.11 -6.75
CA LYS A 75 8.64 12.60 -5.45
C LYS A 75 7.54 12.99 -4.47
N GLU A 76 6.38 13.41 -4.97
CA GLU A 76 5.22 13.74 -4.13
C GLU A 76 4.38 12.48 -3.81
N ILE A 77 4.35 11.52 -4.73
CA ILE A 77 3.59 10.27 -4.58
C ILE A 77 4.30 9.28 -3.66
N GLY A 78 5.61 9.13 -3.83
CA GLY A 78 6.44 8.16 -3.11
C GLY A 78 6.26 8.16 -1.59
N PRO A 79 6.38 9.33 -0.92
CA PRO A 79 6.17 9.42 0.53
C PRO A 79 4.79 8.93 0.97
N ALA A 80 3.73 9.25 0.22
CA ALA A 80 2.37 8.81 0.52
C ALA A 80 2.23 7.29 0.37
N VAL A 81 2.77 6.72 -0.72
CA VAL A 81 2.74 5.27 -0.95
C VAL A 81 3.52 4.53 0.14
N LYS A 82 4.71 5.02 0.51
CA LYS A 82 5.52 4.47 1.62
C LYS A 82 4.74 4.49 2.94
N GLU A 83 4.03 5.58 3.23
CA GLU A 83 3.27 5.74 4.46
C GLU A 83 2.01 4.85 4.51
N ILE A 84 1.32 4.66 3.38
CA ILE A 84 0.21 3.70 3.25
C ILE A 84 0.71 2.28 3.56
N ILE A 85 1.78 1.85 2.89
CA ILE A 85 2.35 0.51 3.07
C ILE A 85 2.79 0.30 4.51
N THR A 86 3.48 1.28 5.10
CA THR A 86 3.99 1.20 6.48
C THR A 86 2.87 1.15 7.50
N THR A 87 1.83 1.97 7.34
CA THR A 87 0.67 2.00 8.22
C THR A 87 -0.03 0.65 8.21
N LEU A 88 -0.35 0.13 7.02
CA LEU A 88 -1.06 -1.14 6.89
C LEU A 88 -0.22 -2.34 7.33
N ASN A 89 1.08 -2.36 7.03
CA ASN A 89 2.00 -3.38 7.55
C ASN A 89 2.01 -3.42 9.09
N THR A 90 1.93 -2.25 9.74
CA THR A 90 1.90 -2.13 11.19
C THR A 90 0.55 -2.56 11.77
N SER A 91 -0.57 -2.23 11.11
CA SER A 91 -1.91 -2.65 11.53
C SER A 91 -2.14 -4.16 11.45
N LEU A 92 -1.37 -4.88 10.64
CA LEU A 92 -1.43 -6.34 10.49
C LEU A 92 -0.59 -7.11 11.53
N ALA A 93 -0.05 -6.43 12.55
CA ALA A 93 0.93 -7.00 13.47
C ALA A 93 0.29 -7.84 14.59
N ASP A 94 0.44 -9.17 14.47
CA ASP A 94 0.70 -10.10 15.58
C ASP A 94 1.42 -11.37 15.09
N ASP A 95 1.24 -11.77 13.83
CA ASP A 95 2.11 -12.75 13.11
C ASP A 95 2.07 -12.53 11.58
N ALA A 96 0.97 -11.96 11.09
CA ALA A 96 0.67 -11.70 9.69
C ALA A 96 1.57 -10.67 9.00
N GLY A 97 2.06 -9.66 9.71
CA GLY A 97 2.89 -8.57 9.17
C GLY A 97 4.32 -8.99 8.79
N HIS A 98 4.86 -10.09 9.34
CA HIS A 98 6.25 -10.51 9.09
C HIS A 98 6.56 -10.79 7.60
N PHE A 99 5.56 -11.24 6.86
CA PHE A 99 5.71 -11.54 5.43
C PHE A 99 5.00 -10.54 4.53
N PHE A 100 4.39 -9.48 5.08
CA PHE A 100 3.57 -8.55 4.29
C PHE A 100 4.38 -7.85 3.19
N LEU A 101 5.50 -7.22 3.56
CA LEU A 101 6.35 -6.50 2.60
C LEU A 101 6.96 -7.44 1.55
N LYS A 102 7.41 -8.63 1.99
CA LYS A 102 7.92 -9.65 1.09
C LYS A 102 6.83 -10.13 0.14
N GLU A 103 5.64 -10.41 0.63
CA GLU A 103 4.54 -10.85 -0.21
C GLU A 103 4.07 -9.77 -1.19
N LEU A 104 4.07 -8.51 -0.75
CA LEU A 104 3.81 -7.35 -1.61
C LEU A 104 4.83 -7.28 -2.75
N SER A 105 6.13 -7.41 -2.46
CA SER A 105 7.17 -7.37 -3.50
C SER A 105 7.07 -8.53 -4.49
N HIS A 106 6.65 -9.73 -4.04
CA HIS A 106 6.50 -10.89 -4.91
C HIS A 106 5.24 -10.86 -5.78
N LYS A 107 4.24 -10.06 -5.41
CA LYS A 107 2.94 -10.00 -6.12
C LYS A 107 2.85 -8.84 -7.11
N LEU A 108 3.64 -7.78 -6.92
CA LEU A 108 3.73 -6.70 -7.88
C LEU A 108 4.51 -7.13 -9.12
N ASN A 109 4.10 -6.64 -10.29
CA ASN A 109 4.88 -6.84 -11.51
C ASN A 109 6.17 -6.01 -11.52
N GLY A 110 7.10 -6.37 -12.42
CA GLY A 110 8.40 -5.70 -12.52
C GLY A 110 8.30 -4.20 -12.84
N GLU A 111 7.37 -3.80 -13.69
CA GLU A 111 7.19 -2.38 -14.06
C GLU A 111 6.74 -1.53 -12.86
N SER A 112 5.82 -2.04 -12.04
CA SER A 112 5.37 -1.40 -10.81
C SER A 112 6.46 -1.35 -9.75
N LEU A 113 7.28 -2.39 -9.62
CA LEU A 113 8.43 -2.39 -8.71
C LEU A 113 9.48 -1.34 -9.11
N ASP A 114 9.80 -1.24 -10.40
CA ASP A 114 10.75 -0.25 -10.92
C ASP A 114 10.21 1.18 -10.78
N ALA A 115 8.91 1.36 -10.99
CA ALA A 115 8.25 2.65 -10.76
C ALA A 115 8.26 3.05 -9.29
N LEU A 116 8.00 2.11 -8.36
CA LEU A 116 8.09 2.36 -6.93
C LEU A 116 9.50 2.76 -6.50
N LYS A 117 10.53 2.08 -7.01
CA LYS A 117 11.92 2.48 -6.75
C LYS A 117 12.22 3.89 -7.25
N SER A 118 11.68 4.26 -8.42
CA SER A 118 11.80 5.62 -8.97
C SER A 118 11.04 6.68 -8.14
N MET A 119 10.10 6.24 -7.30
CA MET A 119 9.38 7.05 -6.30
C MET A 119 10.05 7.02 -4.91
N ASP A 120 11.29 6.51 -4.78
CA ASP A 120 11.97 6.29 -3.50
C ASP A 120 11.23 5.32 -2.55
N VAL A 121 10.44 4.40 -3.11
CA VAL A 121 9.74 3.32 -2.39
C VAL A 121 10.40 1.98 -2.70
N ASP A 122 11.38 1.59 -1.88
CA ASP A 122 12.03 0.29 -1.98
C ASP A 122 11.48 -0.68 -0.92
N LEU A 123 10.71 -1.68 -1.36
CA LEU A 123 10.07 -2.65 -0.48
C LEU A 123 11.06 -3.58 0.24
N ASP A 124 12.22 -3.87 -0.37
CA ASP A 124 13.25 -4.69 0.23
C ASP A 124 13.95 -3.90 1.35
N LEU A 125 14.26 -2.63 1.10
CA LEU A 125 14.81 -1.73 2.12
C LEU A 125 13.82 -1.55 3.27
N MET A 126 12.54 -1.30 2.99
CA MET A 126 11.50 -1.19 4.03
C MET A 126 11.39 -2.46 4.88
N HIS A 127 11.55 -3.63 4.27
CA HIS A 127 11.52 -4.90 4.98
C HIS A 127 12.75 -5.09 5.88
N LEU A 128 13.94 -4.70 5.41
CA LEU A 128 15.16 -4.70 6.23
C LEU A 128 15.05 -3.74 7.42
N GLU A 129 14.56 -2.51 7.18
CA GLU A 129 14.30 -1.52 8.24
C GLU A 129 13.37 -2.09 9.32
N GLN A 130 12.29 -2.77 8.92
CA GLN A 130 11.36 -3.40 9.84
C GLN A 130 12.02 -4.51 10.68
N GLN A 131 12.86 -5.36 10.07
CA GLN A 131 13.56 -6.43 10.79
C GLN A 131 14.52 -5.85 11.82
N ILE A 132 15.28 -4.82 11.46
CA ILE A 132 16.20 -4.12 12.36
C ILE A 132 15.44 -3.54 13.56
N SER A 133 14.36 -2.79 13.32
CA SER A 133 13.56 -2.20 14.40
C SER A 133 12.93 -3.25 15.33
N LYS A 134 12.59 -4.44 14.82
CA LYS A 134 12.12 -5.56 15.66
C LYS A 134 13.23 -6.15 16.52
N MET A 135 14.42 -6.34 15.96
CA MET A 135 15.58 -6.84 16.70
C MET A 135 15.96 -5.90 17.85
N GLU A 136 16.01 -4.58 17.59
CA GLU A 136 16.28 -3.58 18.63
C GLU A 136 15.28 -3.67 19.78
N LYS A 137 13.97 -3.73 19.48
CA LYS A 137 12.92 -3.86 20.51
C LYS A 137 13.04 -5.12 21.37
N ASN A 138 13.62 -6.19 20.84
CA ASN A 138 13.82 -7.45 21.56
C ASN A 138 15.12 -7.47 22.39
N ILE A 139 16.11 -6.63 22.04
CA ILE A 139 17.38 -6.51 22.79
C ILE A 139 17.22 -5.61 24.02
N PHE A 140 16.34 -4.61 23.96
CA PHE A 140 16.10 -3.66 25.05
C PHE A 140 14.88 -4.01 25.94
N LYS A 141 14.36 -5.24 25.83
CA LYS A 141 13.34 -5.82 26.73
C LYS A 141 14.00 -6.75 27.74
#